data_AF-A0A421CU81-F1
#
_entry.id   AF-A0A421CU81-F1
#
_cell.length_a   1.000
_cell.length_b   1.000
_cell.length_c   1.000
_cell.angle_alpha   90.00
_cell.angle_beta   90.00
_cell.angle_gamma   90.00
#
_symmetry.space_group_name_H-M   'P 1'
#
loop_
_entity.id
_entity.type
_entity.pdbx_description
1 polymer ?
#
loop_
_entity_poly.entity_id
_entity_poly.type
_entity_poly.pdbx_seq_one_letter_code
_entity_poly.pdbx_strand_id
1 'polypeptide(L)'
;MHILVVNDDGPPSRRLSPYIRPFVDALQAAGHQVSVAIPARSRSWIGKAHIIEASLEATYVPPDAFRDDGTWDDAYETPDENESNSNREWVVITNGTPASCTQLGLFNLFADRGPIDLVISGPNHGRNASTIYNLSSGTVGGALEAAICGKRGIAISFGSKDEQPIEVIRAAARLAVRVVNHLYQNWDERVELYNLNVPMRADVETRPVRYTRTLPYYWSKGCLYAEVSQSQANGHAAPALTNGTSNHSDEKVAKLCNGNGSATKVAHLRKRNFAWSAELSEMKKALQASEEGTDAHTVLNGSTSVTPLTANFSHVSGLDGLLELDD
;
A
#
# COMPACT_ATOMS: atom_id res chain seq x y z
N MET A 1 -7.26 -5.43 -22.46
CA MET A 1 -7.31 -4.37 -21.45
C MET A 1 -5.95 -3.71 -21.38
N HIS A 2 -5.94 -2.39 -21.19
CA HIS A 2 -4.79 -1.67 -20.68
C HIS A 2 -4.92 -1.51 -19.17
N ILE A 3 -4.01 -2.13 -18.43
CA ILE A 3 -4.04 -2.24 -16.98
C ILE A 3 -2.94 -1.36 -16.37
N LEU A 4 -3.32 -0.46 -15.47
CA LEU A 4 -2.38 0.23 -14.61
C LEU A 4 -2.10 -0.62 -13.37
N VAL A 5 -0.85 -0.97 -13.14
CA VAL A 5 -0.41 -1.67 -11.92
C VAL A 5 0.29 -0.67 -11.00
N VAL A 6 -0.15 -0.61 -9.75
CA VAL A 6 0.49 0.12 -8.65
C VAL A 6 0.73 -0.83 -7.48
N ASN A 7 1.48 -0.43 -6.45
CA ASN A 7 1.59 -1.20 -5.19
C ASN A 7 1.97 -0.29 -4.02
N ASP A 8 2.12 -0.87 -2.82
CA ASP A 8 2.68 -0.21 -1.63
C ASP A 8 3.98 -0.83 -1.12
N ASP A 9 4.47 -1.92 -1.71
CA ASP A 9 5.76 -2.51 -1.34
C ASP A 9 6.96 -1.81 -2.02
N GLY A 10 6.73 -1.11 -3.13
CA GLY A 10 7.74 -0.44 -3.94
C GLY A 10 8.33 -1.31 -5.06
N PRO A 11 9.55 -1.00 -5.55
CA PRO A 11 10.19 -1.72 -6.65
C PRO A 11 10.40 -3.22 -6.37
N PRO A 12 10.50 -4.06 -7.42
CA PRO A 12 10.77 -5.48 -7.28
C PRO A 12 11.96 -5.74 -6.36
N SER A 13 11.77 -6.61 -5.36
CA SER A 13 12.85 -7.00 -4.46
C SER A 13 12.53 -8.31 -3.77
N ARG A 14 13.55 -9.11 -3.43
CA ARG A 14 13.34 -10.39 -2.75
C ARG A 14 12.71 -10.22 -1.37
N ARG A 15 13.02 -9.11 -0.69
CA ARG A 15 12.60 -8.88 0.70
C ARG A 15 11.26 -8.17 0.84
N LEU A 16 11.01 -7.11 0.06
CA LEU A 16 9.84 -6.24 0.24
C LEU A 16 8.77 -6.50 -0.82
N SER A 17 9.16 -6.61 -2.10
CA SER A 17 8.21 -6.75 -3.22
C SER A 17 8.54 -7.95 -4.11
N PRO A 18 8.46 -9.20 -3.59
CA PRO A 18 8.85 -10.38 -4.35
C PRO A 18 7.83 -10.78 -5.44
N TYR A 19 6.63 -10.18 -5.44
CA TYR A 19 5.49 -10.68 -6.21
C TYR A 19 5.10 -9.81 -7.42
N ILE A 20 5.45 -8.53 -7.43
CA ILE A 20 5.00 -7.61 -8.49
C ILE A 20 5.53 -7.99 -9.87
N ARG A 21 6.82 -8.32 -10.00
CA ARG A 21 7.42 -8.70 -11.30
C ARG A 21 6.78 -9.98 -11.87
N PRO A 22 6.72 -11.11 -11.15
CA PRO A 22 6.03 -12.30 -11.63
C PRO A 22 4.55 -12.08 -11.98
N PHE A 23 3.87 -11.17 -11.29
CA PHE A 23 2.47 -10.84 -11.58
C PHE A 23 2.30 -9.99 -12.84
N VAL A 24 3.15 -8.98 -13.04
CA VAL A 24 3.18 -8.19 -14.28
C VAL A 24 3.49 -9.08 -15.47
N ASP A 25 4.48 -9.98 -15.34
CA ASP A 25 4.80 -10.96 -16.39
C ASP A 25 3.58 -11.84 -16.72
N ALA A 26 2.80 -12.27 -15.71
CA ALA A 26 1.60 -13.07 -15.91
C ALA A 26 0.46 -12.29 -16.60
N LEU A 27 0.29 -11.00 -16.30
CA LEU A 27 -0.68 -10.14 -16.99
C LEU A 27 -0.30 -9.94 -18.47
N GLN A 28 0.97 -9.68 -18.74
CA GLN A 28 1.48 -9.52 -20.10
C GLN A 28 1.39 -10.83 -20.90
N ALA A 29 1.73 -11.97 -20.28
CA ALA A 29 1.56 -13.29 -20.89
C ALA A 29 0.10 -13.63 -21.23
N ALA A 30 -0.86 -13.05 -20.50
CA ALA A 30 -2.29 -13.15 -20.81
C ALA A 30 -2.77 -12.16 -21.90
N GLY A 31 -1.86 -11.41 -22.52
CA GLY A 31 -2.16 -10.50 -23.63
C GLY A 31 -2.65 -9.12 -23.20
N HIS A 32 -2.47 -8.73 -21.93
CA HIS A 32 -2.80 -7.38 -21.48
C HIS A 32 -1.66 -6.40 -21.77
N GLN A 33 -2.02 -5.17 -22.13
CA GLN A 33 -1.10 -4.05 -22.08
C GLN A 33 -0.98 -3.61 -20.62
N VAL A 34 0.23 -3.48 -20.10
CA VAL A 34 0.47 -3.17 -18.68
C VAL A 34 1.37 -1.95 -18.57
N SER A 35 0.89 -0.94 -17.83
CA SER A 35 1.69 0.20 -17.40
C SER A 35 1.87 0.13 -15.89
N VAL A 36 3.07 0.42 -15.38
CA VAL A 36 3.39 0.26 -13.95
C VAL A 36 3.82 1.60 -13.37
N ALA A 37 3.17 2.04 -12.29
CA ALA A 37 3.54 3.23 -11.53
C ALA A 37 3.56 2.90 -10.03
N ILE A 38 4.72 2.94 -9.40
CA ILE A 38 4.92 2.44 -8.03
C ILE A 38 5.74 3.41 -7.17
N PRO A 39 5.54 3.46 -5.84
CA PRO A 39 6.34 4.31 -4.98
C PRO A 39 7.80 3.84 -4.94
N ALA A 40 8.75 4.78 -4.78
CA ALA A 40 10.18 4.46 -4.70
C ALA A 40 10.59 3.67 -3.45
N ARG A 41 9.73 3.60 -2.44
CA ARG A 41 9.96 2.89 -1.17
C ARG A 41 8.65 2.31 -0.66
N SER A 42 8.74 1.31 0.22
CA SER A 42 7.57 0.73 0.87
C SER A 42 6.77 1.78 1.66
N ARG A 43 5.45 1.71 1.53
CA ARG A 43 4.43 2.55 2.16
C ARG A 43 3.39 1.69 2.89
N SER A 44 3.81 0.58 3.51
CA SER A 44 2.90 -0.25 4.31
C SER A 44 2.26 0.55 5.45
N TRP A 45 1.03 0.20 5.83
CA TRP A 45 0.25 0.85 6.89
C TRP A 45 -0.16 2.32 6.63
N ILE A 46 -0.12 2.79 5.38
CA ILE A 46 -0.45 4.17 5.01
C ILE A 46 -1.96 4.40 4.72
N GLY A 47 -2.75 3.34 4.51
CA GLY A 47 -4.13 3.45 4.03
C GLY A 47 -4.24 4.15 2.66
N LYS A 48 -5.30 4.95 2.46
CA LYS A 48 -5.46 5.81 1.28
C LYS A 48 -5.04 7.25 1.58
N ALA A 49 -3.76 7.57 1.41
CA ALA A 49 -3.23 8.90 1.69
C ALA A 49 -2.62 9.59 0.46
N HIS A 50 -2.71 10.91 0.41
CA HIS A 50 -1.88 11.80 -0.42
C HIS A 50 -0.98 12.64 0.49
N ILE A 51 0.28 12.84 0.11
CA ILE A 51 1.23 13.66 0.87
C ILE A 51 1.31 15.02 0.19
N ILE A 52 0.61 16.02 0.72
CA ILE A 52 0.43 17.35 0.09
C ILE A 52 1.73 18.18 0.12
N GLU A 53 2.51 18.10 1.19
CA GLU A 53 3.68 18.95 1.41
C GLU A 53 4.97 18.44 0.74
N ALA A 54 4.90 17.32 0.00
CA ALA A 54 6.05 16.75 -0.68
C ALA A 54 5.88 16.82 -2.20
N SER A 55 6.92 17.28 -2.91
CA SER A 55 6.99 17.10 -4.36
C SER A 55 7.16 15.62 -4.70
N LEU A 56 6.55 15.21 -5.81
CA LEU A 56 6.68 13.89 -6.39
C LEU A 56 7.61 13.97 -7.61
N GLU A 57 8.50 12.99 -7.73
CA GLU A 57 9.39 12.84 -8.89
C GLU A 57 9.16 11.47 -9.50
N ALA A 58 8.99 11.40 -10.82
CA ALA A 58 8.74 10.17 -11.57
C ALA A 58 10.01 9.78 -12.36
N THR A 59 10.57 8.62 -12.03
CA THR A 59 11.73 8.03 -12.71
C THR A 59 11.26 6.87 -13.58
N TYR A 60 11.61 6.88 -14.87
CA TYR A 60 11.30 5.79 -15.80
C TYR A 60 12.45 4.78 -15.74
N VAL A 61 12.13 3.55 -15.36
CA VAL A 61 13.12 2.50 -15.08
C VAL A 61 12.81 1.27 -15.94
N PRO A 62 13.73 0.84 -16.81
CA PRO A 62 13.60 -0.42 -17.52
C PRO A 62 13.42 -1.58 -16.53
N PRO A 63 12.48 -2.52 -16.76
CA PRO A 63 12.25 -3.62 -15.82
C PRO A 63 13.49 -4.47 -15.52
N ASP A 64 14.40 -4.57 -16.48
CA ASP A 64 15.63 -5.37 -16.37
C ASP A 64 16.77 -4.61 -15.66
N ALA A 65 16.58 -3.32 -15.36
CA ALA A 65 17.51 -2.53 -14.55
C ALA A 65 17.33 -2.76 -13.04
N PHE A 66 16.19 -3.33 -12.60
CA PHE A 66 15.94 -3.59 -11.19
C PHE A 66 16.86 -4.69 -10.63
N ARG A 67 17.33 -4.46 -9.40
CA ARG A 67 18.13 -5.40 -8.60
C ARG A 67 17.28 -6.05 -7.50
N ASP A 68 17.75 -7.17 -6.97
CA ASP A 68 17.02 -7.97 -5.96
C ASP A 68 16.76 -7.24 -4.62
N ASP A 69 17.44 -6.12 -4.37
CA ASP A 69 17.28 -5.31 -3.17
C ASP A 69 16.27 -4.14 -3.32
N GLY A 70 15.67 -3.98 -4.51
CA GLY A 70 14.71 -2.91 -4.81
C GLY A 70 15.36 -1.63 -5.33
N THR A 71 16.68 -1.62 -5.54
CA THR A 71 17.37 -0.56 -6.30
C THR A 71 17.35 -0.88 -7.79
N TRP A 72 17.84 0.05 -8.61
CA TRP A 72 18.02 -0.17 -10.04
C TRP A 72 19.36 0.41 -10.50
N ASP A 73 19.80 -0.02 -11.68
CA ASP A 73 21.00 0.50 -12.32
C ASP A 73 20.70 1.76 -13.13
N ASP A 74 21.13 2.92 -12.63
CA ASP A 74 20.96 4.21 -13.32
C ASP A 74 21.78 4.28 -14.63
N ALA A 75 22.79 3.42 -14.79
CA ALA A 75 23.60 3.31 -16.00
C ALA A 75 23.14 2.16 -16.92
N TYR A 76 21.94 1.62 -16.71
CA TYR A 76 21.43 0.54 -17.55
C TYR A 76 21.22 0.99 -18.99
N GLU A 77 22.05 0.47 -19.90
CA GLU A 77 21.87 0.67 -21.34
C GLU A 77 20.86 -0.37 -21.85
N THR A 78 19.72 0.10 -22.35
CA THR A 78 18.78 -0.78 -23.05
C THR A 78 19.45 -1.31 -24.32
N PRO A 79 19.47 -2.63 -24.56
CA PRO A 79 20.02 -3.19 -25.79
C PRO A 79 19.35 -2.56 -27.03
N ASP A 80 20.17 -2.13 -28.00
CA ASP A 80 19.78 -1.30 -29.15
C ASP A 80 18.51 -1.75 -29.89
N GLU A 81 17.63 -0.75 -30.07
CA GLU A 81 16.73 -0.46 -31.18
C GLU A 81 15.91 -1.59 -31.83
N ASN A 82 14.75 -1.86 -31.23
CA ASN A 82 13.49 -1.73 -31.96
C ASN A 82 12.56 -0.86 -31.12
N GLU A 83 11.97 0.17 -31.72
CA GLU A 83 11.19 1.30 -31.15
C GLU A 83 10.05 0.94 -30.15
N SER A 84 9.87 -0.32 -29.76
CA SER A 84 8.82 -0.76 -28.82
C SER A 84 9.23 -0.81 -27.34
N ASN A 85 10.49 -0.50 -26.99
CA ASN A 85 10.99 -0.68 -25.62
C ASN A 85 10.64 0.46 -24.66
N SER A 86 10.37 1.69 -25.14
CA SER A 86 9.87 2.80 -24.28
C SER A 86 8.52 2.45 -23.62
N ASN A 87 7.75 1.54 -24.23
CA ASN A 87 6.51 1.01 -23.66
C ASN A 87 6.70 -0.02 -22.54
N ARG A 88 7.95 -0.37 -22.18
CA ARG A 88 8.23 -1.34 -21.13
C ARG A 88 8.66 -0.74 -19.80
N GLU A 89 9.05 0.53 -19.78
CA GLU A 89 9.53 1.18 -18.56
C GLU A 89 8.46 1.20 -17.48
N TRP A 90 8.89 0.96 -16.24
CA TRP A 90 8.10 1.16 -15.04
C TRP A 90 8.38 2.55 -14.51
N VAL A 91 7.36 3.21 -13.96
CA VAL A 91 7.53 4.53 -13.35
C VAL A 91 7.66 4.38 -11.84
N VAL A 92 8.81 4.75 -11.32
CA VAL A 92 9.11 4.77 -9.88
C VAL A 92 8.93 6.20 -9.36
N ILE A 93 8.07 6.38 -8.36
CA ILE A 93 7.66 7.70 -7.88
C ILE A 93 8.24 7.98 -6.49
N THR A 94 9.23 8.86 -6.44
CA THR A 94 9.79 9.36 -5.19
C THR A 94 8.74 10.17 -4.43
N ASN A 95 8.70 10.00 -3.11
CA ASN A 95 7.65 10.51 -2.21
C ASN A 95 6.22 10.04 -2.52
N GLY A 96 6.04 9.15 -3.49
CA GLY A 96 4.72 8.62 -3.86
C GLY A 96 4.06 7.80 -2.76
N THR A 97 2.73 7.82 -2.77
CA THR A 97 1.85 6.86 -2.12
C THR A 97 1.16 6.02 -3.20
N PRO A 98 0.57 4.86 -2.88
CA PRO A 98 -0.19 4.09 -3.86
C PRO A 98 -1.32 4.89 -4.53
N ALA A 99 -1.95 5.80 -3.77
CA ALA A 99 -2.98 6.70 -4.29
C ALA A 99 -2.39 7.73 -5.28
N SER A 100 -1.25 8.37 -4.94
CA SER A 100 -0.63 9.32 -5.87
C SER A 100 -0.09 8.63 -7.13
N CYS A 101 0.45 7.41 -7.00
CA CYS A 101 0.86 6.59 -8.15
C CYS A 101 -0.32 6.24 -9.06
N THR A 102 -1.48 5.93 -8.47
CA THR A 102 -2.72 5.68 -9.22
C THR A 102 -3.16 6.92 -9.99
N GLN A 103 -3.19 8.07 -9.33
CA GLN A 103 -3.63 9.32 -9.95
C GLN A 103 -2.70 9.76 -11.09
N LEU A 104 -1.38 9.75 -10.85
CA LEU A 104 -0.39 10.07 -11.88
C LEU A 104 -0.44 9.07 -13.04
N GLY A 105 -0.56 7.77 -12.75
CA GLY A 105 -0.68 6.74 -13.77
C GLY A 105 -1.92 6.90 -14.64
N LEU A 106 -3.05 7.27 -14.05
CA LEU A 106 -4.31 7.46 -14.77
C LEU A 106 -4.32 8.71 -15.65
N PHE A 107 -3.70 9.80 -15.21
CA PHE A 107 -3.93 11.12 -15.80
C PHE A 107 -2.69 11.81 -16.40
N ASN A 108 -1.48 11.34 -16.10
CA ASN A 108 -0.25 12.08 -16.43
C ASN A 108 0.82 11.24 -17.14
N LEU A 109 1.01 9.97 -16.74
CA LEU A 109 2.22 9.22 -17.10
C LEU A 109 2.12 8.40 -18.39
N PHE A 110 0.91 8.00 -18.80
CA PHE A 110 0.73 7.00 -19.88
C PHE A 110 -0.27 7.45 -20.96
N ALA A 111 -0.38 8.75 -21.20
CA ALA A 111 -1.34 9.32 -22.15
C ALA A 111 -1.13 8.85 -23.60
N ASP A 112 0.11 8.49 -23.95
CA ASP A 112 0.54 7.94 -25.24
C ASP A 112 0.17 6.47 -25.45
N ARG A 113 -0.22 5.75 -24.38
CA ARG A 113 -0.49 4.31 -24.39
C ARG A 113 -1.97 3.95 -24.52
N GLY A 114 -2.85 4.93 -24.67
CA GLY A 114 -4.30 4.75 -24.72
C GLY A 114 -4.95 4.66 -23.34
N PRO A 115 -6.29 4.58 -23.27
CA PRO A 115 -7.03 4.68 -22.01
C PRO A 115 -6.75 3.50 -21.08
N ILE A 116 -6.60 3.78 -19.78
CA ILE A 116 -6.56 2.75 -18.74
C ILE A 116 -7.97 2.22 -18.49
N ASP A 117 -8.12 0.91 -18.63
CA ASP A 117 -9.38 0.17 -18.43
C ASP A 117 -9.59 -0.26 -16.97
N LEU A 118 -8.49 -0.58 -16.28
CA LEU A 118 -8.49 -1.18 -14.94
C LEU A 118 -7.24 -0.75 -14.18
N VAL A 119 -7.40 -0.44 -12.90
CA VAL A 119 -6.28 -0.30 -11.96
C VAL A 119 -6.19 -1.54 -11.09
N ILE A 120 -4.99 -2.13 -11.02
CA ILE A 120 -4.66 -3.17 -10.06
C ILE A 120 -3.64 -2.62 -9.07
N SER A 121 -3.94 -2.73 -7.78
CA SER A 121 -2.98 -2.42 -6.73
C SER A 121 -2.47 -3.72 -6.09
N GLY A 122 -1.16 -3.95 -6.14
CA GLY A 122 -0.50 -5.16 -5.63
C GLY A 122 0.22 -5.97 -6.73
N PRO A 123 0.53 -7.26 -6.47
CA PRO A 123 0.17 -8.00 -5.27
C PRO A 123 0.97 -7.56 -4.05
N ASN A 124 0.29 -7.33 -2.94
CA ASN A 124 0.92 -7.07 -1.65
C ASN A 124 1.70 -8.30 -1.15
N HIS A 125 2.87 -8.07 -0.57
CA HIS A 125 3.61 -9.07 0.19
C HIS A 125 2.92 -9.28 1.54
N GLY A 126 1.88 -10.12 1.59
CA GLY A 126 1.07 -10.35 2.77
C GLY A 126 -0.42 -10.13 2.49
N ARG A 127 -1.26 -10.59 3.41
CA ARG A 127 -2.73 -10.49 3.28
C ARG A 127 -3.25 -9.11 3.73
N ASN A 128 -4.32 -8.66 3.08
CA ASN A 128 -5.16 -7.56 3.52
C ASN A 128 -6.57 -8.13 3.72
N ALA A 129 -6.77 -8.84 4.84
CA ALA A 129 -8.04 -9.47 5.22
C ALA A 129 -8.43 -9.00 6.61
N SER A 130 -9.71 -8.72 6.85
CA SER A 130 -10.29 -7.96 7.98
C SER A 130 -10.16 -6.43 7.88
N THR A 131 -11.04 -5.72 8.59
CA THR A 131 -11.11 -4.24 8.56
C THR A 131 -9.80 -3.58 8.96
N ILE A 132 -9.06 -4.12 9.94
CA ILE A 132 -7.84 -3.47 10.42
C ILE A 132 -6.75 -3.42 9.37
N TYR A 133 -6.60 -4.51 8.60
CA TYR A 133 -5.64 -4.54 7.50
C TYR A 133 -6.16 -3.75 6.31
N ASN A 134 -7.43 -3.89 5.95
CA ASN A 134 -8.00 -3.18 4.80
C ASN A 134 -7.91 -1.66 4.96
N LEU A 135 -8.26 -1.12 6.14
CA LEU A 135 -8.23 0.32 6.41
C LEU A 135 -6.80 0.89 6.47
N SER A 136 -5.82 0.07 6.87
CA SER A 136 -4.41 0.49 6.94
C SER A 136 -3.64 0.20 5.65
N SER A 137 -4.23 -0.52 4.69
CA SER A 137 -3.53 -1.03 3.51
C SER A 137 -3.31 0.04 2.45
N GLY A 138 -2.05 0.26 2.08
CA GLY A 138 -1.70 1.06 0.91
C GLY A 138 -2.17 0.40 -0.38
N THR A 139 -2.12 -0.93 -0.45
CA THR A 139 -2.66 -1.71 -1.57
C THR A 139 -4.15 -1.46 -1.79
N VAL A 140 -4.96 -1.55 -0.73
CA VAL A 140 -6.39 -1.22 -0.82
C VAL A 140 -6.57 0.26 -1.15
N GLY A 141 -5.71 1.13 -0.59
CA GLY A 141 -5.68 2.56 -0.90
C GLY A 141 -5.50 2.88 -2.39
N GLY A 142 -4.64 2.16 -3.11
CA GLY A 142 -4.49 2.35 -4.56
C GLY A 142 -5.76 2.01 -5.35
N ALA A 143 -6.42 0.89 -5.00
CA ALA A 143 -7.69 0.52 -5.63
C ALA A 143 -8.85 1.46 -5.25
N LEU A 144 -8.86 1.99 -4.02
CA LEU A 144 -9.82 3.01 -3.60
C LEU A 144 -9.64 4.31 -4.39
N GLU A 145 -8.40 4.73 -4.62
CA GLU A 145 -8.16 5.93 -5.44
C GLU A 145 -8.66 5.74 -6.87
N ALA A 146 -8.46 4.56 -7.46
CA ALA A 146 -9.00 4.24 -8.78
C ALA A 146 -10.53 4.41 -8.83
N ALA A 147 -11.24 3.86 -7.85
CA ALA A 147 -12.69 3.99 -7.73
C ALA A 147 -13.13 5.46 -7.62
N ILE A 148 -12.46 6.26 -6.80
CA ILE A 148 -12.71 7.70 -6.66
C ILE A 148 -12.44 8.45 -7.97
N CYS A 149 -11.49 8.00 -8.77
CA CYS A 149 -11.21 8.51 -10.11
C CYS A 149 -12.21 8.01 -11.18
N GLY A 150 -13.28 7.30 -10.80
CA GLY A 150 -14.26 6.75 -11.74
C GLY A 150 -13.74 5.55 -12.55
N LYS A 151 -12.71 4.86 -12.06
CA LYS A 151 -12.11 3.68 -12.68
C LYS A 151 -12.31 2.45 -11.83
N ARG A 152 -12.46 1.28 -12.47
CA ARG A 152 -12.49 -0.01 -11.77
C ARG A 152 -11.15 -0.25 -11.07
N GLY A 153 -11.21 -0.68 -9.82
CA GLY A 153 -10.03 -0.97 -8.99
C GLY A 153 -10.06 -2.39 -8.42
N ILE A 154 -8.94 -3.12 -8.48
CA ILE A 154 -8.77 -4.38 -7.76
C ILE A 154 -7.51 -4.32 -6.90
N ALA A 155 -7.65 -4.45 -5.60
CA ALA A 155 -6.52 -4.67 -4.69
C ALA A 155 -6.21 -6.18 -4.62
N ILE A 156 -4.94 -6.56 -4.74
CA ILE A 156 -4.51 -7.97 -4.73
C ILE A 156 -3.46 -8.17 -3.65
N SER A 157 -3.58 -9.24 -2.88
CA SER A 157 -2.72 -9.56 -1.75
C SER A 157 -2.36 -11.03 -1.74
N PHE A 158 -1.07 -11.33 -1.72
CA PHE A 158 -0.55 -12.70 -1.67
C PHE A 158 -0.22 -13.06 -0.22
N GLY A 159 -0.94 -14.03 0.33
CA GLY A 159 -1.20 -14.19 1.76
C GLY A 159 -0.05 -14.71 2.63
N SER A 160 1.22 -14.48 2.26
CA SER A 160 2.41 -14.87 3.02
C SER A 160 3.38 -13.71 3.17
N LYS A 161 4.11 -13.67 4.29
CA LYS A 161 5.28 -12.81 4.51
C LYS A 161 6.61 -13.60 4.46
N ASP A 162 6.49 -14.93 4.37
CA ASP A 162 7.62 -15.83 4.28
C ASP A 162 8.03 -16.02 2.82
N GLU A 163 9.32 -16.29 2.58
CA GLU A 163 9.81 -16.61 1.25
C GLU A 163 9.03 -17.79 0.64
N GLN A 164 8.63 -17.66 -0.62
CA GLN A 164 7.82 -18.64 -1.33
C GLN A 164 8.59 -19.22 -2.51
N PRO A 165 8.44 -20.53 -2.81
CA PRO A 165 8.96 -21.09 -4.04
C PRO A 165 8.40 -20.38 -5.27
N ILE A 166 9.23 -20.16 -6.29
CA ILE A 166 8.84 -19.43 -7.51
C ILE A 166 7.59 -20.02 -8.20
N GLU A 167 7.44 -21.34 -8.18
CA GLU A 167 6.27 -22.01 -8.77
C GLU A 167 4.97 -21.73 -8.02
N VAL A 168 5.04 -21.53 -6.70
CA VAL A 168 3.89 -21.10 -5.89
C VAL A 168 3.50 -19.66 -6.22
N ILE A 169 4.51 -18.78 -6.39
CA ILE A 169 4.28 -17.38 -6.79
C ILE A 169 3.62 -17.32 -8.17
N ARG A 170 4.14 -18.08 -9.14
CA ARG A 170 3.59 -18.16 -10.49
C ARG A 170 2.18 -18.74 -10.51
N ALA A 171 1.88 -19.76 -9.69
CA ALA A 171 0.54 -20.31 -9.55
C ALA A 171 -0.45 -19.27 -8.99
N ALA A 172 -0.05 -18.54 -7.95
CA ALA A 172 -0.85 -17.45 -7.40
C ALA A 172 -1.10 -16.32 -8.42
N ALA A 173 -0.07 -15.94 -9.19
CA ALA A 173 -0.18 -14.94 -10.26
C ALA A 173 -1.16 -15.38 -11.37
N ARG A 174 -1.04 -16.61 -11.87
CA ARG A 174 -1.98 -17.16 -12.86
C ARG A 174 -3.41 -17.19 -12.35
N LEU A 175 -3.63 -17.64 -11.11
CA LEU A 175 -4.98 -17.61 -10.51
C LEU A 175 -5.51 -16.19 -10.42
N ALA A 176 -4.70 -15.24 -9.93
CA ALA A 176 -5.09 -13.85 -9.80
C ALA A 176 -5.49 -13.24 -11.16
N VAL A 177 -4.72 -13.49 -12.22
CA VAL A 177 -5.07 -13.06 -13.59
C VAL A 177 -6.40 -13.66 -14.06
N ARG A 178 -6.65 -14.96 -13.82
CA ARG A 178 -7.95 -15.57 -14.15
C ARG A 178 -9.11 -14.90 -13.41
N VAL A 179 -8.94 -14.61 -12.12
CA VAL A 179 -9.97 -13.94 -11.30
C VAL A 179 -10.18 -12.51 -11.77
N VAL A 180 -9.10 -11.75 -12.04
CA VAL A 180 -9.16 -10.38 -12.58
C VAL A 180 -9.96 -10.34 -13.88
N ASN A 181 -9.66 -11.24 -14.83
CA ASN A 181 -10.36 -11.31 -16.11
C ASN A 181 -11.85 -11.63 -15.93
N HIS A 182 -12.17 -12.58 -15.04
CA HIS A 182 -13.56 -12.92 -14.72
C HIS A 182 -14.31 -11.73 -14.11
N LEU A 183 -13.74 -11.07 -13.10
CA LEU A 183 -14.37 -9.92 -12.42
C LEU A 183 -14.56 -8.74 -13.37
N TYR A 184 -13.58 -8.43 -14.22
CA TYR A 184 -13.69 -7.33 -15.17
C TYR A 184 -14.83 -7.55 -16.18
N GLN A 185 -14.97 -8.78 -16.70
CA GLN A 185 -16.04 -9.12 -17.65
C GLN A 185 -17.42 -9.18 -17.00
N ASN A 186 -17.49 -9.49 -15.69
CA ASN A 186 -18.73 -9.72 -14.95
C ASN A 186 -18.88 -8.75 -13.76
N TRP A 187 -18.46 -7.50 -13.96
CA TRP A 187 -18.41 -6.51 -12.89
C TRP A 187 -19.83 -6.14 -12.42
N ASP A 188 -20.11 -6.31 -11.15
CA ASP A 188 -21.39 -5.91 -10.56
C ASP A 188 -21.45 -4.38 -10.41
N GLU A 189 -22.52 -3.75 -10.87
CA GLU A 189 -22.67 -2.28 -10.91
C GLU A 189 -22.64 -1.63 -9.52
N ARG A 190 -22.93 -2.39 -8.46
CA ARG A 190 -22.91 -1.91 -7.07
C ARG A 190 -21.51 -1.93 -6.47
N VAL A 191 -20.55 -2.57 -7.14
CA VAL A 191 -19.19 -2.74 -6.65
C VAL A 191 -18.30 -1.66 -7.25
N GLU A 192 -17.63 -0.90 -6.40
CA GLU A 192 -16.69 0.14 -6.85
C GLU A 192 -15.26 -0.39 -6.94
N LEU A 193 -14.90 -1.34 -6.07
CA LEU A 193 -13.62 -2.06 -6.10
C LEU A 193 -13.74 -3.47 -5.52
N TYR A 194 -12.79 -4.34 -5.86
CA TYR A 194 -12.61 -5.65 -5.21
C TYR A 194 -11.31 -5.72 -4.41
N ASN A 195 -11.36 -6.38 -3.25
CA ASN A 195 -10.16 -6.77 -2.48
C ASN A 195 -9.97 -8.29 -2.56
N LEU A 196 -8.89 -8.72 -3.20
CA LEU A 196 -8.54 -10.11 -3.50
C LEU A 196 -7.39 -10.58 -2.61
N ASN A 197 -7.61 -11.67 -1.88
CA ASN A 197 -6.57 -12.33 -1.08
C ASN A 197 -6.34 -13.76 -1.58
N VAL A 198 -5.13 -14.02 -2.08
CA VAL A 198 -4.71 -15.32 -2.62
C VAL A 198 -3.79 -16.02 -1.61
N PRO A 199 -4.13 -17.22 -1.10
CA PRO A 199 -3.26 -17.96 -0.20
C PRO A 199 -2.05 -18.54 -0.96
N MET A 200 -0.85 -18.41 -0.40
CA MET A 200 0.38 -18.90 -1.03
C MET A 200 0.52 -20.41 -0.85
N ARG A 201 0.11 -21.18 -1.86
CA ARG A 201 0.11 -22.64 -1.84
C ARG A 201 0.36 -23.22 -3.24
N ALA A 202 0.95 -24.42 -3.29
CA ALA A 202 1.17 -25.12 -4.55
C ALA A 202 -0.14 -25.54 -5.26
N ASP A 203 -1.18 -25.88 -4.48
CA ASP A 203 -2.49 -26.30 -4.97
C ASP A 203 -3.47 -25.13 -5.19
N VAL A 204 -3.01 -23.87 -5.12
CA VAL A 204 -3.90 -22.69 -5.09
C VAL A 204 -4.82 -22.61 -6.30
N GLU A 205 -4.36 -23.02 -7.49
CA GLU A 205 -5.12 -22.95 -8.74
C GLU A 205 -6.31 -23.92 -8.81
N THR A 206 -6.34 -24.95 -7.97
CA THR A 206 -7.44 -25.92 -7.87
C THR A 206 -8.34 -25.68 -6.65
N ARG A 207 -7.99 -24.71 -5.79
CA ARG A 207 -8.79 -24.36 -4.63
C ARG A 207 -9.97 -23.47 -5.02
N PRO A 208 -11.07 -23.49 -4.24
CA PRO A 208 -12.20 -22.58 -4.48
C PRO A 208 -11.79 -21.11 -4.42
N VAL A 209 -12.42 -20.30 -5.28
CA VAL A 209 -12.47 -18.84 -5.19
C VAL A 209 -13.86 -18.47 -4.65
N ARG A 210 -13.93 -17.67 -3.60
CA ARG A 210 -15.19 -17.36 -2.90
C ARG A 210 -15.38 -15.87 -2.72
N TYR A 211 -16.61 -15.40 -2.93
CA TYR A 211 -17.01 -14.09 -2.44
C TYR A 211 -17.08 -14.10 -0.91
N THR A 212 -16.65 -13.01 -0.28
CA THR A 212 -16.53 -12.92 1.18
C THR A 212 -17.00 -11.58 1.73
N ARG A 213 -17.44 -11.57 2.99
CA ARG A 213 -17.60 -10.35 3.79
C ARG A 213 -16.29 -9.98 4.48
N THR A 214 -16.04 -8.69 4.74
CA THR A 214 -14.89 -8.27 5.53
C THR A 214 -15.11 -8.63 7.00
N LEU A 215 -14.16 -9.31 7.65
CA LEU A 215 -14.20 -9.51 9.10
C LEU A 215 -14.00 -8.18 9.85
N PRO A 216 -14.93 -7.74 10.72
CA PRO A 216 -14.72 -6.60 11.61
C PRO A 216 -13.65 -6.90 12.66
N TYR A 217 -12.76 -5.95 12.90
CA TYR A 217 -11.75 -6.00 13.98
C TYR A 217 -11.65 -4.67 14.72
N TYR A 218 -11.54 -4.75 16.04
CA TYR A 218 -11.38 -3.60 16.94
C TYR A 218 -10.20 -3.83 17.88
N TRP A 219 -9.43 -2.78 18.16
CA TRP A 219 -8.33 -2.86 19.10
C TRP A 219 -8.86 -3.08 20.53
N SER A 220 -8.37 -4.13 21.20
CA SER A 220 -8.62 -4.36 22.63
C SER A 220 -7.63 -3.61 23.52
N LYS A 221 -6.45 -3.25 23.00
CA LYS A 221 -5.39 -2.48 23.66
C LYS A 221 -4.56 -1.72 22.62
N GLY A 222 -3.98 -0.59 23.01
CA GLY A 222 -2.98 0.10 22.19
C GLY A 222 -1.68 -0.70 22.16
N CYS A 223 -1.29 -1.24 21.00
CA CYS A 223 -0.16 -2.17 20.90
C CYS A 223 0.75 -1.96 19.69
N LEU A 224 0.62 -0.85 18.96
CA LEU A 224 1.46 -0.58 17.78
C LEU A 224 2.81 0.07 18.11
N TYR A 225 2.89 0.75 19.26
CA TYR A 225 4.06 1.53 19.66
C TYR A 225 4.45 1.23 21.11
N ALA A 226 5.76 1.23 21.37
CA ALA A 226 6.32 1.13 22.71
C ALA A 226 7.26 2.31 22.98
N GLU A 227 7.30 2.77 24.23
CA GLU A 227 8.23 3.83 24.65
C GLU A 227 9.67 3.31 24.62
N VAL A 228 10.58 4.11 24.06
CA VAL A 228 12.00 3.78 23.93
C VAL A 228 12.87 4.91 24.50
N SER A 229 14.07 4.57 24.96
CA SER A 229 15.06 5.57 25.38
C SER A 229 15.57 6.36 24.17
N GLN A 230 16.07 7.58 24.38
CA GLN A 230 16.62 8.42 23.30
C GLN A 230 17.75 7.74 22.53
N SER A 231 18.52 6.85 23.16
CA SER A 231 19.61 6.09 22.52
C SER A 231 19.14 4.86 21.73
N GLN A 232 17.88 4.45 21.88
CA GLN A 232 17.28 3.30 21.20
C GLN A 232 16.28 3.71 20.11
N ALA A 233 16.07 5.02 19.90
CA ALA A 233 15.28 5.56 18.81
C ALA A 233 16.01 5.35 17.46
N ASN A 234 16.07 4.10 16.98
CA ASN A 234 16.55 3.79 15.65
C ASN A 234 15.43 4.03 14.62
N GLY A 235 15.72 4.87 13.63
CA GLY A 235 14.91 5.06 12.44
C GLY A 235 15.37 6.28 11.65
N HIS A 236 15.81 6.07 10.40
CA HIS A 236 16.19 7.12 9.45
C HIS A 236 14.99 7.99 9.04
N ALA A 237 14.55 8.87 9.92
CA ALA A 237 13.81 10.05 9.52
C ALA A 237 14.74 11.25 9.66
N ALA A 238 14.90 12.03 8.58
CA ALA A 238 15.28 13.42 8.74
C ALA A 238 14.39 14.04 9.82
N PRO A 239 14.89 14.96 10.67
CA PRO A 239 14.08 15.56 11.71
C PRO A 239 12.78 16.07 11.09
N ALA A 240 11.65 15.51 11.54
CA ALA A 240 10.36 15.95 11.07
C ALA A 240 10.24 17.45 11.38
N LEU A 241 9.94 18.25 10.36
CA LEU A 241 9.59 19.66 10.58
C LEU A 241 8.33 19.67 11.44
N THR A 242 8.49 20.05 12.69
CA THR A 242 7.36 20.22 13.61
C THR A 242 6.90 21.66 13.54
N ASN A 243 5.61 21.89 13.30
CA ASN A 243 5.05 23.23 13.44
C ASN A 243 5.31 23.75 14.86
N GLY A 244 6.02 24.88 14.97
CA GLY A 244 6.39 25.51 16.25
C GLY A 244 7.87 25.46 16.62
N THR A 245 8.73 24.75 15.89
CA THR A 245 10.19 24.97 15.99
C THR A 245 10.55 26.17 15.12
N SER A 246 10.75 27.34 15.74
CA SER A 246 11.47 28.42 15.05
C SER A 246 12.88 27.92 14.77
N ASN A 247 13.34 28.03 13.52
CA ASN A 247 14.74 27.87 13.15
C ASN A 247 15.58 29.02 13.71
N HIS A 248 15.47 29.33 15.00
CA HIS A 248 16.52 30.04 15.69
C HIS A 248 17.57 28.99 16.06
N SER A 249 18.54 28.85 15.16
CA SER A 249 19.88 28.44 15.53
C SER A 249 20.24 29.06 16.89
N ASP A 250 20.49 28.22 17.89
CA ASP A 250 21.10 28.58 19.18
C ASP A 250 22.57 29.02 18.97
N GLU A 251 22.81 29.95 18.05
CA GLU A 251 24.08 30.64 17.87
C GLU A 251 23.85 32.13 18.09
N LYS A 252 24.47 32.62 19.18
CA LYS A 252 24.50 34.01 19.71
C LYS A 252 23.43 34.36 20.75
N VAL A 253 23.51 33.71 21.92
CA VAL A 253 23.39 34.51 23.16
C VAL A 253 24.73 35.20 23.35
N ALA A 254 24.82 36.42 22.81
CA ALA A 254 25.91 37.34 23.07
C ALA A 254 26.04 37.56 24.59
N LYS A 255 27.28 37.47 25.08
CA LYS A 255 27.72 38.05 26.35
C LYS A 255 27.09 39.43 26.51
N LEU A 256 26.39 39.68 27.62
CA LEU A 256 26.37 40.95 28.32
C LEU A 256 25.66 40.81 29.69
N CYS A 257 26.23 41.53 30.66
CA CYS A 257 25.69 41.88 31.99
C CYS A 257 25.99 40.95 33.19
N ASN A 258 26.98 41.37 33.98
CA ASN A 258 27.04 41.16 35.43
C ASN A 258 25.79 41.76 36.09
N GLY A 259 25.07 40.98 36.89
CA GLY A 259 24.02 41.51 37.78
C GLY A 259 23.27 40.40 38.53
N ASN A 260 23.29 40.45 39.87
CA ASN A 260 22.47 39.62 40.75
C ASN A 260 20.97 39.79 40.43
N GLY A 261 20.28 38.71 40.05
CA GLY A 261 18.82 38.73 39.88
C GLY A 261 18.22 37.37 39.51
N SER A 262 17.40 36.83 40.41
CA SER A 262 16.33 35.82 40.22
C SER A 262 16.56 34.69 39.21
N ALA A 263 16.78 33.47 39.72
CA ALA A 263 16.79 32.25 38.92
C ALA A 263 15.44 32.05 38.23
N THR A 264 15.37 32.41 36.95
CA THR A 264 14.24 32.10 36.07
C THR A 264 14.23 30.59 35.86
N LYS A 265 13.18 29.90 36.35
CA LYS A 265 12.99 28.47 36.07
C LYS A 265 12.78 28.30 34.57
N VAL A 266 13.83 27.90 33.85
CA VAL A 266 13.73 27.52 32.44
C VAL A 266 12.87 26.25 32.39
N ALA A 267 11.65 26.35 31.86
CA ALA A 267 10.79 25.20 31.67
C ALA A 267 11.38 24.32 30.56
N HIS A 268 11.94 23.17 30.93
CA HIS A 268 12.42 22.19 29.95
C HIS A 268 11.22 21.47 29.34
N LEU A 269 11.14 21.47 28.00
CA LEU A 269 10.15 20.68 27.27
C LEU A 269 10.36 19.19 27.55
N ARG A 270 9.31 18.52 28.03
CA ARG A 270 9.33 17.07 28.25
C ARG A 270 9.17 16.35 26.91
N LYS A 271 10.12 15.47 26.58
CA LYS A 271 10.08 14.63 25.38
C LYS A 271 9.99 13.16 25.77
N ARG A 272 9.15 12.39 25.07
CA ARG A 272 9.03 10.93 25.17
C ARG A 272 9.11 10.36 23.76
N ASN A 273 9.85 9.27 23.57
CA ASN A 273 10.04 8.67 22.25
C ASN A 273 9.33 7.34 22.18
N PHE A 274 8.68 7.08 21.06
CA PHE A 274 7.99 5.83 20.81
C PHE A 274 8.47 5.26 19.48
N ALA A 275 8.65 3.94 19.43
CA ALA A 275 9.00 3.23 18.21
C ALA A 275 7.91 2.21 17.87
N TRP A 276 7.79 1.90 16.58
CA TRP A 276 6.92 0.82 16.13
C TRP A 276 7.35 -0.50 16.79
N SER A 277 6.45 -1.11 17.54
CA SER A 277 6.66 -2.34 18.29
C SER A 277 5.33 -3.10 18.36
N ALA A 278 4.84 -3.49 17.18
CA ALA A 278 3.51 -4.05 17.06
C ALA A 278 3.39 -5.44 17.69
N GLU A 279 2.66 -5.54 18.81
CA GLU A 279 2.29 -6.82 19.44
C GLU A 279 0.99 -7.35 18.81
N LEU A 280 1.13 -8.16 17.75
CA LEU A 280 0.02 -8.61 16.90
C LEU A 280 -0.57 -9.98 17.30
N SER A 281 -0.21 -10.50 18.47
CA SER A 281 -0.59 -11.85 18.96
C SER A 281 -2.10 -12.01 19.07
N GLU A 282 -2.77 -11.10 19.77
CA GLU A 282 -4.23 -11.11 19.96
C GLU A 282 -4.98 -10.95 18.63
N MET A 283 -4.47 -10.10 17.74
CA MET A 283 -5.04 -9.92 16.41
C MET A 283 -4.96 -11.22 15.58
N LYS A 284 -3.81 -11.92 15.60
CA LYS A 284 -3.67 -13.21 14.92
C LYS A 284 -4.63 -14.25 15.46
N LYS A 285 -4.84 -14.30 16.77
CA LYS A 285 -5.83 -15.21 17.40
C LYS A 285 -7.25 -14.90 16.95
N ALA A 286 -7.64 -13.63 16.93
CA ALA A 286 -8.97 -13.21 16.48
C ALA A 286 -9.21 -13.58 15.00
N LEU A 287 -8.21 -13.37 14.14
CA LEU A 287 -8.28 -13.78 12.74
C LEU A 287 -8.41 -15.30 12.58
N GLN A 288 -7.71 -16.09 13.39
CA GLN A 288 -7.81 -17.55 13.38
C GLN A 288 -9.19 -18.04 13.84
N ALA A 289 -9.85 -17.32 14.75
CA ALA A 289 -11.19 -17.62 15.24
C ALA A 289 -12.31 -17.07 14.34
N SER A 290 -11.99 -16.57 13.15
CA SER A 290 -12.96 -15.93 12.26
C SER A 290 -14.01 -16.92 11.72
N GLU A 291 -15.23 -16.42 11.57
CA GLU A 291 -16.40 -17.18 11.12
C GLU A 291 -16.39 -17.45 9.60
N GLU A 292 -17.06 -18.53 9.19
CA GLU A 292 -17.22 -18.87 7.78
C GLU A 292 -17.91 -17.76 6.98
N GLY A 293 -17.45 -17.55 5.75
CA GLY A 293 -17.90 -16.48 4.85
C GLY A 293 -17.12 -15.17 4.98
N THR A 294 -16.26 -15.03 6.00
CA THR A 294 -15.34 -13.88 6.09
C THR A 294 -14.09 -14.07 5.23
N ASP A 295 -13.48 -12.95 4.84
CA ASP A 295 -12.22 -12.90 4.11
C ASP A 295 -11.08 -13.59 4.87
N ALA A 296 -10.93 -13.28 6.16
CA ALA A 296 -9.92 -13.89 7.03
C ALA A 296 -10.07 -15.41 7.09
N HIS A 297 -11.28 -15.92 7.36
CA HIS A 297 -11.55 -17.35 7.45
C HIS A 297 -11.24 -18.07 6.13
N THR A 298 -11.71 -17.50 5.02
CA THR A 298 -11.58 -18.08 3.68
C THR A 298 -10.10 -18.24 3.28
N VAL A 299 -9.30 -17.19 3.48
CA VAL A 299 -7.87 -17.20 3.16
C VAL A 299 -7.09 -18.14 4.07
N LEU A 300 -7.38 -18.12 5.38
CA LEU A 300 -6.72 -18.98 6.36
C LEU A 300 -7.01 -20.47 6.12
N ASN A 301 -8.20 -20.81 5.59
CA ASN A 301 -8.55 -22.17 5.17
C ASN A 301 -8.06 -22.53 3.76
N GLY A 302 -7.23 -21.67 3.17
CA GLY A 302 -6.53 -21.91 1.91
C GLY A 302 -7.41 -21.77 0.66
N SER A 303 -8.53 -21.04 0.74
CA SER A 303 -9.33 -20.64 -0.42
C SER A 303 -9.03 -19.19 -0.78
N THR A 304 -9.21 -18.81 -2.03
CA THR A 304 -9.05 -17.41 -2.46
C THR A 304 -10.30 -16.61 -2.09
N SER A 305 -10.11 -15.46 -1.44
CA SER A 305 -11.20 -14.56 -1.02
C SER A 305 -11.30 -13.38 -1.99
N VAL A 306 -12.52 -13.07 -2.42
CA VAL A 306 -12.89 -11.89 -3.20
C VAL A 306 -13.92 -11.09 -2.40
N THR A 307 -13.54 -9.94 -1.89
CA THR A 307 -14.45 -9.07 -1.14
C THR A 307 -14.90 -7.90 -2.03
N PRO A 308 -16.18 -7.80 -2.42
CA PRO A 308 -16.73 -6.61 -3.08
C PRO A 308 -16.83 -5.44 -2.08
N LEU A 309 -16.39 -4.24 -2.47
CA LEU A 309 -16.37 -3.06 -1.62
C LEU A 309 -16.96 -1.82 -2.33
N THR A 310 -17.37 -0.84 -1.52
CA THR A 310 -17.65 0.54 -1.93
C THR A 310 -16.52 1.45 -1.42
N ALA A 311 -16.09 2.41 -2.23
CA ALA A 311 -15.10 3.43 -1.94
C ALA A 311 -15.72 4.64 -1.21
N ASN A 312 -16.43 4.37 -0.11
CA ASN A 312 -17.05 5.40 0.70
C ASN A 312 -16.90 5.12 2.19
N PHE A 313 -17.08 6.19 2.97
CA PHE A 313 -17.53 6.05 4.34
C PHE A 313 -19.06 6.01 4.30
N SER A 314 -19.65 4.84 4.50
CA SER A 314 -21.10 4.76 4.67
C SER A 314 -21.52 5.43 5.97
N HIS A 315 -22.66 6.13 5.96
CA HIS A 315 -23.30 6.60 7.17
C HIS A 315 -24.06 5.44 7.83
N VAL A 316 -24.31 5.55 9.14
CA VAL A 316 -25.22 4.65 9.85
C VAL A 316 -26.64 5.01 9.43
N SER A 317 -27.36 4.08 8.80
CA SER A 317 -28.73 4.31 8.37
C SER A 317 -29.62 4.71 9.56
N GLY A 318 -30.46 5.75 9.38
CA GLY A 318 -31.35 6.27 10.41
C GLY A 318 -30.74 7.32 11.34
N LEU A 319 -29.49 7.73 11.11
CA LEU A 319 -28.87 8.90 11.74
C LEU A 319 -28.69 10.04 10.72
N ASP A 320 -29.79 10.43 10.10
CA ASP A 320 -29.93 11.55 9.18
C ASP A 320 -30.99 12.54 9.68
N GLY A 321 -30.78 13.84 9.44
CA GLY A 321 -31.67 14.90 9.93
C GLY A 321 -31.03 15.80 10.98
N LEU A 322 -31.87 16.58 11.67
CA LEU A 322 -31.42 17.54 12.67
C LEU A 322 -30.94 16.82 13.93
N LEU A 323 -29.71 17.08 14.36
CA LEU A 323 -29.23 16.69 15.69
C LEU A 323 -29.76 17.71 16.70
N GLU A 324 -30.82 17.34 17.42
CA GLU A 324 -31.32 18.14 18.54
C GLU A 324 -30.33 18.04 19.72
N LEU A 325 -29.85 19.19 20.19
CA LEU A 325 -28.99 19.29 21.36
C LEU A 325 -29.84 19.74 22.53
N ASP A 326 -29.65 19.13 23.70
CA ASP A 326 -30.26 19.62 24.93
C ASP A 326 -29.70 21.02 25.27
N ASP A 327 -30.57 21.92 25.74
CA ASP A 327 -30.24 23.29 26.18
C ASP A 327 -29.28 23.33 27.39
#